data_AF-A0A2V2ZFU7-F1
#
_entry.id   AF-A0A2V2ZFU7-F1
#
_cell.length_a   1.000
_cell.length_b   1.000
_cell.length_c   1.000
_cell.angle_alpha   90.00
_cell.angle_beta   90.00
_cell.angle_gamma   90.00
#
_symmetry.space_group_name_H-M   'P 1'
#
loop_
_entity.id
_entity.type
_entity.pdbx_description
1 polymer ?
#
loop_
_entity_poly.entity_id
_entity_poly.type
_entity_poly.pdbx_seq_one_letter_code
_entity_poly.pdbx_strand_id
1 'polypeptide(L)'
;MKKRKIYFVCPSVSVPFGGIKQIYKYVNILNNHGYNATVLLKKKRKRDNIWYRDTKISYHYELLKNIENSNNPKEHKNSFYERLKLFYNNLFSHPIEKDALFVFPEIYGKSFHKTIPNHQYVILNQNCYYTFQGYGFDYNEKNPYLDKNCLGTIVASENAQKYFNVVFPALGLYRVRLGIDTHIFSFENKKKKKIAFMPRKLAEDSLQVINILKARKKMDDWEFFPIDNMDEQEVAKHLKESVFFLSFNHREGFGLPPIEAMSCGCFVIGYSGQGGKEYFKEEFSCLVEEGNIIDFVEKIESHALEYHENPTLFSEKGKIGSQFVMKNYSLENETQDWISTWEKIISQC
;
A
#
# COMPACT_ATOMS: atom_id res chain seq x y z
N MET A 1 22.90 6.03 17.65
CA MET A 1 22.22 5.41 16.49
C MET A 1 20.93 6.12 16.04
N LYS A 2 19.97 6.50 16.90
CA LYS A 2 18.76 7.28 16.47
C LYS A 2 19.06 8.63 15.75
N LYS A 3 20.28 9.14 15.90
CA LYS A 3 20.80 10.33 15.20
C LYS A 3 21.21 10.07 13.75
N ARG A 4 21.47 8.80 13.37
CA ARG A 4 21.84 8.39 12.01
C ARG A 4 20.75 8.81 11.04
N LYS A 5 21.14 9.41 9.92
CA LYS A 5 20.19 9.91 8.93
C LYS A 5 19.53 8.76 8.18
N ILE A 6 18.20 8.77 8.08
CA ILE A 6 17.42 7.77 7.34
C ILE A 6 16.73 8.46 6.16
N TYR A 7 17.08 8.08 4.94
CA TYR A 7 16.48 8.59 3.71
C TYR A 7 15.46 7.61 3.14
N PHE A 8 14.19 7.99 3.15
CA PHE A 8 13.15 7.29 2.41
C PHE A 8 13.14 7.77 0.97
N VAL A 9 13.62 6.94 0.06
CA VAL A 9 13.68 7.25 -1.38
C VAL A 9 12.25 7.27 -1.91
N CYS A 10 11.81 8.40 -2.44
CA CYS A 10 10.43 8.57 -2.89
C CYS A 10 10.36 8.97 -4.37
N PRO A 11 9.54 8.26 -5.18
CA PRO A 11 9.26 8.67 -6.55
C PRO A 11 8.61 10.05 -6.60
N SER A 12 8.97 10.86 -7.60
CA SER A 12 8.44 12.22 -7.75
C SER A 12 7.13 12.25 -8.56
N VAL A 13 5.99 12.10 -7.87
CA VAL A 13 4.64 12.21 -8.45
C VAL A 13 4.00 13.58 -8.20
N SER A 14 2.98 13.95 -8.98
CA SER A 14 2.22 15.20 -8.80
C SER A 14 1.19 15.12 -7.67
N VAL A 15 0.62 13.93 -7.42
CA VAL A 15 -0.34 13.65 -6.34
C VAL A 15 0.10 12.35 -5.67
N PRO A 16 0.28 12.33 -4.33
CA PRO A 16 0.65 11.11 -3.63
C PRO A 16 -0.52 10.11 -3.63
N PHE A 17 -0.25 8.87 -4.07
CA PHE A 17 -1.22 7.78 -4.04
C PHE A 17 -0.57 6.50 -3.51
N GLY A 18 -1.39 5.62 -2.92
CA GLY A 18 -0.95 4.29 -2.45
C GLY A 18 0.31 4.35 -1.61
N GLY A 19 1.34 3.60 -2.02
CA GLY A 19 2.59 3.47 -1.27
C GLY A 19 3.38 4.76 -1.08
N ILE A 20 3.12 5.82 -1.88
CA ILE A 20 3.74 7.13 -1.67
C ILE A 20 3.15 7.82 -0.44
N LYS A 21 1.82 7.78 -0.22
CA LYS A 21 1.17 8.30 1.00
C LYS A 21 1.76 7.65 2.25
N GLN A 22 2.06 6.35 2.16
CA GLN A 22 2.64 5.59 3.25
C GLN A 22 4.08 6.01 3.59
N ILE A 23 4.94 6.28 2.61
CA ILE A 23 6.32 6.76 2.86
C ILE A 23 6.34 8.02 3.74
N TYR A 24 5.50 9.02 3.42
CA TYR A 24 5.43 10.26 4.19
C TYR A 24 4.96 10.00 5.62
N LYS A 25 3.93 9.17 5.77
CA LYS A 25 3.41 8.74 7.07
C LYS A 25 4.49 8.04 7.91
N TYR A 26 5.27 7.12 7.32
CA TYR A 26 6.32 6.40 8.03
C TYR A 26 7.47 7.32 8.47
N VAL A 27 7.86 8.28 7.63
CA VAL A 27 8.83 9.31 8.04
C VAL A 27 8.32 10.10 9.25
N ASN A 28 7.03 10.44 9.29
CA ASN A 28 6.45 11.16 10.43
C ASN A 28 6.42 10.28 11.70
N ILE A 29 5.98 9.01 11.58
CA ILE A 29 5.99 8.05 12.69
C ILE A 29 7.39 7.98 13.31
N LEU A 30 8.44 7.81 12.50
CA LEU A 30 9.80 7.70 12.99
C LEU A 30 10.31 8.99 13.64
N ASN A 31 10.05 10.15 13.02
CA ASN A 31 10.45 11.43 13.58
C ASN A 31 9.78 11.70 14.94
N ASN A 32 8.49 11.37 15.08
CA ASN A 32 7.76 11.51 16.35
C ASN A 32 8.33 10.63 17.47
N HIS A 33 9.11 9.60 17.13
CA HIS A 33 9.76 8.68 18.08
C HIS A 33 11.29 8.88 18.16
N GLY A 34 11.77 10.05 17.74
CA GLY A 34 13.15 10.52 17.94
C GLY A 34 14.16 10.04 16.90
N TYR A 35 13.72 9.42 15.79
CA TYR A 35 14.59 9.08 14.67
C TYR A 35 14.80 10.27 13.72
N ASN A 36 15.95 10.33 13.06
CA ASN A 36 16.25 11.35 12.04
C ASN A 36 15.87 10.88 10.62
N ALA A 37 14.56 10.72 10.37
CA ALA A 37 14.04 10.27 9.09
C ALA A 37 13.67 11.45 8.16
N THR A 38 13.83 11.27 6.85
CA THR A 38 13.53 12.29 5.85
C THR A 38 13.11 11.64 4.54
N VAL A 39 12.09 12.20 3.89
CA VAL A 39 11.75 11.83 2.51
C VAL A 39 12.78 12.43 1.57
N LEU A 40 13.39 11.61 0.72
CA LEU A 40 14.35 12.04 -0.28
C LEU A 40 13.69 12.10 -1.65
N LEU A 41 13.57 13.30 -2.19
CA LEU A 41 12.99 13.58 -3.50
C LEU A 41 14.06 14.02 -4.50
N LYS A 42 13.75 13.93 -5.80
CA LYS A 42 14.67 14.34 -6.86
C LYS A 42 14.92 15.84 -6.89
N LYS A 43 13.86 16.65 -6.74
CA LYS A 43 13.92 18.12 -6.73
C LYS A 43 12.63 18.70 -6.18
N LYS A 44 12.68 19.93 -5.69
CA LYS A 44 11.51 20.69 -5.26
C LYS A 44 10.65 21.08 -6.48
N ARG A 45 9.35 20.82 -6.45
CA ARG A 45 8.39 21.40 -7.41
C ARG A 45 7.41 22.32 -6.69
N LYS A 46 6.86 23.30 -7.41
CA LYS A 46 6.03 24.38 -6.86
C LYS A 46 4.73 23.92 -6.17
N ARG A 47 4.25 22.71 -6.44
CA ARG A 47 3.01 22.13 -5.86
C ARG A 47 3.27 20.91 -4.97
N ASP A 48 4.53 20.51 -4.81
CA ASP A 48 4.87 19.37 -3.97
C ASP A 48 4.74 19.81 -2.49
N ASN A 49 4.32 18.88 -1.62
CA ASN A 49 4.28 19.02 -0.15
C ASN A 49 3.10 19.80 0.46
N ILE A 50 2.09 20.18 -0.32
CA ILE A 50 0.84 20.73 0.25
C ILE A 50 0.16 19.71 1.17
N TRP A 51 0.28 18.42 0.82
CA TRP A 51 -0.36 17.29 1.51
C TRP A 51 0.35 16.88 2.82
N TYR A 52 1.61 17.27 3.03
CA TYR A 52 2.43 16.84 4.17
C TYR A 52 3.36 17.97 4.64
N ARG A 53 2.77 19.05 5.18
CA ARG A 53 3.51 20.27 5.55
C ARG A 53 4.59 20.04 6.60
N ASP A 54 4.36 19.10 7.50
CA ASP A 54 5.24 18.85 8.66
C ASP A 54 6.30 17.76 8.40
N THR A 55 6.26 17.10 7.25
CA THR A 55 7.22 16.04 6.92
C THR A 55 8.58 16.63 6.54
N LYS A 56 9.65 16.10 7.13
CA LYS A 56 11.03 16.45 6.76
C LYS A 56 11.37 15.93 5.37
N ILE A 57 11.82 16.83 4.49
CA ILE A 57 12.10 16.54 3.09
C ILE A 57 13.48 17.07 2.70
N SER A 58 14.27 16.24 2.02
CA SER A 58 15.53 16.60 1.38
C SER A 58 15.46 16.34 -0.11
N TYR A 59 16.34 16.99 -0.87
CA TYR A 59 16.39 16.85 -2.31
C TYR A 59 17.80 16.43 -2.75
N HIS A 60 17.89 15.46 -3.65
CA HIS A 60 19.16 15.10 -4.27
C HIS A 60 18.97 14.68 -5.72
N TYR A 61 19.31 15.58 -6.65
CA TYR A 61 18.94 15.41 -8.05
C TYR A 61 19.68 14.28 -8.75
N GLU A 62 21.01 14.26 -8.62
CA GLU A 62 21.86 13.29 -9.30
C GLU A 62 21.60 11.85 -8.84
N LEU A 63 21.61 11.61 -7.52
CA LEU A 63 21.31 10.30 -6.95
C LEU A 63 19.96 9.75 -7.43
N LEU A 64 18.88 10.53 -7.33
CA LEU A 64 17.55 10.07 -7.75
C LEU A 64 17.46 9.85 -9.26
N LYS A 65 18.13 10.69 -10.06
CA LYS A 65 18.24 10.46 -11.51
C LYS A 65 18.95 9.14 -11.81
N ASN A 66 20.03 8.84 -11.10
CA ASN A 66 20.80 7.60 -11.28
C ASN A 66 19.97 6.37 -10.85
N ILE A 67 19.24 6.45 -9.74
CA ILE A 67 18.33 5.40 -9.27
C ILE A 67 17.24 5.12 -10.33
N GLU A 68 16.55 6.17 -10.81
CA GLU A 68 15.49 6.04 -11.83
C GLU A 68 16.03 5.42 -13.13
N ASN A 69 17.25 5.78 -13.52
CA ASN A 69 17.90 5.27 -14.73
C ASN A 69 18.47 3.85 -14.58
N SER A 70 18.66 3.36 -13.35
CA SER A 70 19.26 2.03 -13.09
C SER A 70 18.42 0.86 -13.60
N ASN A 71 17.10 1.06 -13.71
CA ASN A 71 16.17 0.03 -14.23
C ASN A 71 15.85 0.18 -15.71
N ASN A 72 15.84 1.40 -16.22
CA ASN A 72 15.53 1.73 -17.60
C ASN A 72 16.64 2.64 -18.11
N PRO A 73 17.75 2.09 -18.62
CA PRO A 73 18.80 2.88 -19.24
C PRO A 73 18.23 3.52 -20.51
N LYS A 74 17.64 4.72 -20.36
CA LYS A 74 17.33 5.55 -21.50
C LYS A 74 18.66 5.97 -22.13
N GLU A 75 18.80 5.79 -23.44
CA GLU A 75 19.89 6.38 -24.21
C GLU A 75 19.87 7.89 -24.01
N HIS A 76 20.67 8.38 -23.06
CA HIS A 76 20.79 9.81 -22.84
C HIS A 76 21.77 10.36 -23.87
N LYS A 77 21.25 11.11 -24.85
CA LYS A 77 22.06 12.07 -25.60
C LYS A 77 22.71 13.00 -24.58
N ASN A 78 24.05 12.93 -24.50
CA ASN A 78 24.90 13.66 -23.57
C ASN A 78 24.97 15.15 -23.96
N SER A 79 23.83 15.84 -23.89
CA SER A 79 23.68 17.23 -24.30
C SER A 79 24.23 18.17 -23.24
N PHE A 80 24.87 19.26 -23.69
CA PHE A 80 25.31 20.38 -22.86
C PHE A 80 24.21 20.88 -21.91
N TYR A 81 22.94 20.86 -22.37
CA TYR A 81 21.79 21.23 -21.55
C TYR A 81 21.58 20.30 -20.34
N GLU A 82 21.78 19.00 -20.49
CA GLU A 82 21.65 18.04 -19.38
C GLU A 82 22.80 18.21 -18.36
N ARG A 83 24.01 18.57 -18.81
CA ARG A 83 25.13 18.92 -17.92
C ARG A 83 24.85 20.19 -17.12
N LEU A 84 24.36 21.25 -17.77
CA LEU A 84 23.94 22.50 -17.09
C LEU A 84 22.82 22.25 -16.07
N LYS A 85 21.84 21.44 -16.44
CA LYS A 85 20.73 21.06 -15.56
C LYS A 85 21.19 20.23 -14.36
N LEU A 86 22.12 19.30 -14.55
CA LEU A 86 22.76 18.57 -13.46
C LEU A 86 23.50 19.53 -12.53
N PHE A 87 24.35 20.40 -13.09
CA PHE A 87 25.10 21.40 -12.32
C PHE A 87 24.18 22.31 -11.49
N TYR A 88 23.15 22.89 -12.12
CA TYR A 88 22.20 23.77 -11.44
C TYR A 88 21.45 23.07 -10.31
N ASN A 89 20.94 21.85 -10.52
CA ASN A 89 20.20 21.14 -9.47
C ASN A 89 21.11 20.55 -8.39
N ASN A 90 22.36 20.24 -8.71
CA ASN A 90 23.33 19.77 -7.72
C ASN A 90 23.75 20.86 -6.75
N LEU A 91 23.77 22.14 -7.16
CA LEU A 91 24.02 23.27 -6.25
C LEU A 91 22.99 23.35 -5.09
N PHE A 92 21.76 22.87 -5.32
CA PHE A 92 20.69 22.84 -4.31
C PHE A 92 20.45 21.44 -3.73
N SER A 93 21.30 20.46 -4.07
CA SER A 93 21.18 19.10 -3.55
C SER A 93 21.76 19.03 -2.15
N HIS A 94 21.01 18.37 -1.27
CA HIS A 94 21.46 18.12 0.09
C HIS A 94 22.59 17.07 0.06
N PRO A 95 23.73 17.30 0.70
CA PRO A 95 24.81 16.32 0.76
C PRO A 95 24.35 15.07 1.53
N ILE A 96 24.69 13.88 1.03
CA ILE A 96 24.39 12.62 1.71
C ILE A 96 25.48 12.32 2.74
N GLU A 97 25.06 12.07 3.97
CA GLU A 97 25.94 11.67 5.06
C GLU A 97 26.58 10.30 4.77
N LYS A 98 27.86 10.13 5.15
CA LYS A 98 28.62 8.91 4.88
C LYS A 98 28.02 7.68 5.56
N ASP A 99 27.48 7.87 6.75
CA ASP A 99 26.80 6.83 7.52
C ASP A 99 25.29 6.82 7.28
N ALA A 100 24.74 7.50 6.26
CA ALA A 100 23.30 7.47 6.03
C ALA A 100 22.77 6.04 5.80
N LEU A 101 21.49 5.82 6.11
CA LEU A 101 20.76 4.60 5.78
C LEU A 101 19.64 4.95 4.80
N PHE A 102 19.43 4.10 3.80
CA PHE A 102 18.38 4.31 2.81
C PHE A 102 17.22 3.33 2.98
N VAL A 103 16.01 3.78 2.66
CA VAL A 103 14.82 2.94 2.55
C VAL A 103 14.32 3.04 1.12
N PHE A 104 14.31 1.93 0.40
CA PHE A 104 13.90 1.86 -1.00
C PHE A 104 12.55 1.17 -1.16
N PRO A 105 11.56 1.81 -1.80
CA PRO A 105 10.39 1.15 -2.34
C PRO A 105 10.77 0.04 -3.33
N GLU A 106 9.97 -1.03 -3.37
CA GLU A 106 10.20 -2.21 -4.22
C GLU A 106 10.20 -1.91 -5.73
N ILE A 107 9.59 -0.79 -6.14
CA ILE A 107 9.45 -0.40 -7.55
C ILE A 107 10.77 0.03 -8.22
N TYR A 108 11.83 0.23 -7.44
CA TYR A 108 13.16 0.59 -7.95
C TYR A 108 13.97 -0.62 -8.45
N GLY A 109 13.37 -1.81 -8.53
CA GLY A 109 13.85 -2.93 -9.36
C GLY A 109 15.22 -3.48 -9.00
N LYS A 110 15.93 -4.06 -9.97
CA LYS A 110 17.04 -5.00 -9.71
C LYS A 110 18.41 -4.38 -9.48
N SER A 111 18.59 -3.08 -9.70
CA SER A 111 19.94 -2.47 -9.73
C SER A 111 20.09 -1.14 -8.98
N PHE A 112 19.06 -0.68 -8.26
CA PHE A 112 19.15 0.59 -7.51
C PHE A 112 20.30 0.59 -6.49
N HIS A 113 20.59 -0.54 -5.84
CA HIS A 113 21.64 -0.63 -4.81
C HIS A 113 23.03 -0.27 -5.35
N LYS A 114 23.27 -0.44 -6.66
CA LYS A 114 24.55 -0.08 -7.31
C LYS A 114 24.80 1.43 -7.30
N THR A 115 23.79 2.27 -7.11
CA THR A 115 23.95 3.73 -7.06
C THR A 115 24.38 4.23 -5.67
N ILE A 116 24.37 3.35 -4.66
CA ILE A 116 24.75 3.65 -3.27
C ILE A 116 25.70 2.57 -2.69
N PRO A 117 26.84 2.28 -3.35
CA PRO A 117 27.66 1.10 -3.04
C PRO A 117 28.24 1.04 -1.62
N ASN A 118 28.30 2.18 -0.93
CA ASN A 118 28.90 2.32 0.40
C ASN A 118 27.87 2.57 1.51
N HIS A 119 26.57 2.46 1.20
CA HIS A 119 25.51 2.73 2.16
C HIS A 119 24.67 1.48 2.40
N GLN A 120 24.30 1.28 3.66
CA GLN A 120 23.33 0.26 4.03
C GLN A 120 21.92 0.71 3.70
N TYR A 121 21.04 -0.26 3.44
CA TYR A 121 19.67 0.03 3.10
C TYR A 121 18.70 -1.05 3.56
N VAL A 122 17.43 -0.64 3.65
CA VAL A 122 16.27 -1.50 3.89
C VAL A 122 15.36 -1.39 2.68
N ILE A 123 14.75 -2.50 2.28
CA ILE A 123 13.76 -2.49 1.21
C ILE A 123 12.37 -2.41 1.85
N LEU A 124 11.61 -1.38 1.52
CA LEU A 124 10.20 -1.27 1.87
C LEU A 124 9.40 -1.91 0.73
N ASN A 125 9.00 -3.17 0.89
CA ASN A 125 8.25 -3.92 -0.11
C ASN A 125 6.77 -3.98 0.27
N GLN A 126 5.99 -3.03 -0.26
CA GLN A 126 4.56 -2.91 0.04
C GLN A 126 3.72 -3.89 -0.77
N ASN A 127 4.17 -4.30 -1.96
CA ASN A 127 3.56 -5.36 -2.76
C ASN A 127 4.60 -6.39 -3.23
N CYS A 128 4.59 -7.57 -2.60
CA CYS A 128 5.54 -8.65 -2.89
C CYS A 128 5.53 -9.12 -4.36
N TYR A 129 4.43 -8.92 -5.09
CA TYR A 129 4.35 -9.30 -6.50
C TYR A 129 5.19 -8.41 -7.43
N TYR A 130 5.74 -7.29 -6.93
CA TYR A 130 6.69 -6.44 -7.66
C TYR A 130 8.16 -6.82 -7.43
N THR A 131 8.44 -7.81 -6.56
CA THR A 131 9.81 -8.24 -6.22
C THR A 131 10.66 -8.56 -7.45
N PHE A 132 10.05 -9.23 -8.44
CA PHE A 132 10.71 -9.60 -9.70
C PHE A 132 10.34 -8.71 -10.88
N GLN A 133 9.79 -7.52 -10.64
CA GLN A 133 9.52 -6.57 -11.73
C GLN A 133 10.85 -6.14 -12.40
N GLY A 134 10.93 -6.29 -13.72
CA GLY A 134 12.14 -5.99 -14.51
C GLY A 134 13.21 -7.10 -14.55
N TYR A 135 12.91 -8.27 -13.97
CA TYR A 135 13.71 -9.48 -14.18
C TYR A 135 13.22 -10.22 -15.44
N GLY A 136 14.16 -10.87 -16.13
CA GLY A 136 13.85 -11.81 -17.20
C GLY A 136 13.73 -13.23 -16.66
N PHE A 137 13.45 -14.19 -17.54
CA PHE A 137 13.46 -15.62 -17.18
C PHE A 137 14.87 -16.16 -16.89
N ASP A 138 15.92 -15.48 -17.38
CA ASP A 138 17.30 -15.74 -17.01
C ASP A 138 17.62 -15.00 -15.70
N TYR A 139 17.40 -15.70 -14.58
CA TYR A 139 17.59 -15.16 -13.24
C TYR A 139 19.07 -15.16 -12.86
N ASN A 140 19.59 -13.98 -12.52
CA ASN A 140 20.91 -13.82 -11.91
C ASN A 140 20.74 -13.65 -10.39
N GLU A 141 21.51 -14.41 -9.60
CA GLU A 141 21.51 -14.32 -8.13
C GLU A 141 21.84 -12.92 -7.61
N LYS A 142 22.59 -12.10 -8.37
CA LYS A 142 22.92 -10.73 -7.97
C LYS A 142 21.70 -9.82 -7.99
N ASN A 143 21.17 -9.52 -6.82
CA ASN A 143 20.00 -8.67 -6.66
C ASN A 143 20.04 -7.86 -5.34
N PRO A 144 19.22 -6.80 -5.20
CA PRO A 144 19.26 -5.93 -4.02
C PRO A 144 18.88 -6.64 -2.71
N TYR A 145 18.09 -7.70 -2.76
CA TYR A 145 17.69 -8.43 -1.56
C TYR A 145 18.81 -9.33 -1.01
N LEU A 146 19.79 -9.70 -1.84
CA LEU A 146 20.92 -10.56 -1.46
C LEU A 146 22.24 -9.80 -1.29
N ASP A 147 22.22 -8.48 -1.44
CA ASP A 147 23.42 -7.66 -1.26
C ASP A 147 23.81 -7.56 0.22
N LYS A 148 25.11 -7.59 0.50
CA LYS A 148 25.65 -7.50 1.87
C LYS A 148 25.27 -6.21 2.62
N ASN A 149 24.94 -5.14 1.90
CA ASN A 149 24.53 -3.86 2.48
C ASN A 149 23.00 -3.81 2.73
N CYS A 150 22.24 -4.82 2.31
CA CYS A 150 20.82 -4.94 2.63
C CYS A 150 20.65 -5.43 4.07
N LEU A 151 20.03 -4.61 4.91
CA LEU A 151 19.73 -4.94 6.31
C LEU A 151 18.43 -5.72 6.47
N GLY A 152 17.69 -5.89 5.37
CA GLY A 152 16.45 -6.62 5.34
C GLY A 152 15.34 -5.92 4.55
N THR A 153 14.17 -6.55 4.60
CA THR A 153 12.96 -6.10 3.91
C THR A 153 11.80 -5.95 4.89
N ILE A 154 11.09 -4.83 4.77
CA ILE A 154 9.83 -4.58 5.47
C ILE A 154 8.68 -4.95 4.54
N VAL A 155 7.75 -5.79 5.00
CA VAL A 155 6.59 -6.26 4.24
C VAL A 155 5.27 -5.94 4.94
N ALA A 156 4.20 -5.77 4.16
CA ALA A 156 2.91 -5.27 4.66
C ALA A 156 1.91 -6.34 5.14
N SER A 157 2.19 -7.63 4.92
CA SER A 157 1.20 -8.71 5.13
C SER A 157 1.81 -10.08 5.43
N GLU A 158 0.99 -10.99 5.93
CA GLU A 158 1.37 -12.41 6.08
C GLU A 158 1.63 -13.07 4.73
N ASN A 159 0.87 -12.70 3.71
CA ASN A 159 1.06 -13.18 2.35
C ASN A 159 2.46 -12.82 1.82
N ALA A 160 2.87 -11.56 1.98
CA ALA A 160 4.20 -11.12 1.60
C ALA A 160 5.28 -11.80 2.47
N GLN A 161 5.03 -12.00 3.77
CA GLN A 161 5.97 -12.73 4.61
C GLN A 161 6.17 -14.19 4.14
N LYS A 162 5.08 -14.90 3.79
CA LYS A 162 5.14 -16.25 3.21
C LYS A 162 5.89 -16.26 1.88
N TYR A 163 5.63 -15.27 1.02
CA TYR A 163 6.33 -15.11 -0.26
C TYR A 163 7.85 -14.99 -0.05
N PHE A 164 8.28 -14.11 0.84
CA PHE A 164 9.70 -13.87 1.10
C PHE A 164 10.39 -15.03 1.82
N ASN A 165 9.70 -15.77 2.70
CA ASN A 165 10.26 -16.97 3.32
C ASN A 165 10.61 -18.06 2.29
N VAL A 166 9.86 -18.14 1.19
CA VAL A 166 10.16 -19.07 0.09
C VAL A 166 11.31 -18.54 -0.77
N VAL A 167 11.27 -17.25 -1.11
CA VAL A 167 12.20 -16.67 -2.09
C VAL A 167 13.58 -16.36 -1.50
N PHE A 168 13.63 -15.78 -0.30
CA PHE A 168 14.86 -15.34 0.36
C PHE A 168 14.88 -15.75 1.85
N PRO A 169 15.03 -17.06 2.18
CA PRO A 169 14.86 -17.57 3.54
C PRO A 169 15.88 -17.03 4.56
N ALA A 170 17.05 -16.58 4.12
CA ALA A 170 18.09 -16.01 4.98
C ALA A 170 17.98 -14.48 5.15
N LEU A 171 17.04 -13.83 4.48
CA LEU A 171 16.87 -12.38 4.51
C LEU A 171 16.24 -11.93 5.83
N GLY A 172 16.78 -10.87 6.43
CA GLY A 172 16.11 -10.17 7.53
C GLY A 172 14.74 -9.67 7.08
N LEU A 173 13.67 -10.24 7.64
CA LEU A 173 12.30 -9.98 7.20
C LEU A 173 11.48 -9.41 8.35
N TYR A 174 10.88 -8.26 8.12
CA TYR A 174 10.12 -7.52 9.12
C TYR A 174 8.70 -7.28 8.60
N ARG A 175 7.69 -7.87 9.25
CA ARG A 175 6.30 -7.56 8.93
C ARG A 175 5.84 -6.35 9.73
N VAL A 176 5.20 -5.41 9.05
CA VAL A 176 4.55 -4.25 9.65
C VAL A 176 3.11 -4.19 9.14
N ARG A 177 2.15 -4.14 10.06
CA ARG A 177 0.73 -4.01 9.71
C ARG A 177 0.44 -2.61 9.19
N LEU A 178 -0.49 -2.52 8.23
CA LEU A 178 -1.06 -1.23 7.84
C LEU A 178 -2.18 -0.85 8.81
N GLY A 179 -2.20 0.43 9.20
CA GLY A 179 -3.21 1.01 10.08
C GLY A 179 -4.26 1.82 9.31
N ILE A 180 -5.51 1.71 9.74
CA ILE A 180 -6.63 2.55 9.30
C ILE A 180 -6.88 3.65 10.33
N ASP A 181 -7.19 4.86 9.87
CA ASP A 181 -7.77 5.89 10.72
C ASP A 181 -9.23 5.54 11.05
N THR A 182 -9.42 5.05 12.27
CA THR A 182 -10.71 4.57 12.77
C THR A 182 -11.64 5.70 13.19
N HIS A 183 -11.16 6.94 13.25
CA HIS A 183 -11.98 8.13 13.44
C HIS A 183 -12.68 8.50 12.12
N ILE A 184 -11.98 8.31 10.99
CA ILE A 184 -12.56 8.49 9.66
C ILE A 184 -13.43 7.28 9.30
N PHE A 185 -12.84 6.08 9.31
CA PHE A 185 -13.51 4.82 8.98
C PHE A 185 -14.10 4.17 10.23
N SER A 186 -15.06 4.83 10.87
CA SER A 186 -15.74 4.35 12.08
C SER A 186 -16.96 3.48 11.74
N PHE A 187 -17.30 2.57 12.65
CA PHE A 187 -18.52 1.76 12.56
C PHE A 187 -19.77 2.64 12.48
N GLU A 188 -20.69 2.26 11.60
CA GLU A 188 -22.04 2.83 11.52
C GLU A 188 -23.05 1.68 11.43
N ASN A 189 -24.08 1.73 12.29
CA ASN A 189 -25.08 0.67 12.35
C ASN A 189 -26.21 0.90 11.36
N LYS A 190 -26.53 2.18 11.06
CA LYS A 190 -27.64 2.52 10.18
C LYS A 190 -27.19 2.47 8.71
N LYS A 191 -27.53 1.37 8.04
CA LYS A 191 -27.20 1.14 6.63
C LYS A 191 -28.38 1.41 5.69
N LYS A 192 -28.06 1.69 4.42
CA LYS A 192 -28.99 1.72 3.28
C LYS A 192 -28.74 0.48 2.42
N LYS A 193 -29.74 0.01 1.66
CA LYS A 193 -29.56 -1.04 0.63
C LYS A 193 -28.65 -0.55 -0.51
N LYS A 194 -27.37 -0.41 -0.21
CA LYS A 194 -26.33 0.16 -1.04
C LYS A 194 -25.13 -0.75 -1.01
N ILE A 195 -24.58 -0.97 -2.19
CA ILE A 195 -23.41 -1.81 -2.47
C ILE A 195 -22.33 -0.90 -3.04
N ALA A 196 -21.30 -0.66 -2.23
CA ALA A 196 -20.15 0.14 -2.65
C ALA A 196 -19.08 -0.75 -3.31
N PHE A 197 -18.36 -0.19 -4.29
CA PHE A 197 -17.21 -0.87 -4.91
C PHE A 197 -16.25 0.16 -5.51
N MET A 198 -15.00 -0.23 -5.75
CA MET A 198 -14.00 0.65 -6.38
C MET A 198 -13.62 0.10 -7.76
N PRO A 199 -14.01 0.76 -8.88
CA PRO A 199 -13.93 0.17 -10.22
C PRO A 199 -12.52 0.20 -10.86
N ARG A 200 -11.52 0.78 -10.19
CA ARG A 200 -10.20 1.01 -10.80
C ARG A 200 -9.38 -0.26 -11.02
N LYS A 201 -9.46 -1.22 -10.09
CA LYS A 201 -8.76 -2.50 -10.18
C LYS A 201 -9.72 -3.56 -10.67
N LEU A 202 -9.25 -4.42 -11.59
CA LEU A 202 -10.07 -5.40 -12.30
C LEU A 202 -11.36 -4.77 -12.86
N ALA A 203 -11.21 -3.69 -13.62
CA ALA A 203 -12.34 -2.95 -14.17
C ALA A 203 -13.28 -3.83 -15.00
N GLU A 204 -12.73 -4.77 -15.77
CA GLU A 204 -13.48 -5.74 -16.58
C GLU A 204 -14.37 -6.65 -15.72
N ASP A 205 -13.84 -7.24 -14.65
CA ASP A 205 -14.62 -8.04 -13.70
C ASP A 205 -15.71 -7.21 -13.04
N SER A 206 -15.37 -6.02 -12.53
CA SER A 206 -16.37 -5.16 -11.88
C SER A 206 -17.49 -4.77 -12.83
N LEU A 207 -17.18 -4.53 -14.11
CA LEU A 207 -18.16 -4.23 -15.14
C LEU A 207 -19.09 -5.42 -15.39
N GLN A 208 -18.53 -6.63 -15.51
CA GLN A 208 -19.31 -7.86 -15.70
C GLN A 208 -20.26 -8.11 -14.54
N VAL A 209 -19.74 -8.15 -13.30
CA VAL A 209 -20.54 -8.44 -12.09
C VAL A 209 -21.70 -7.45 -11.97
N ILE A 210 -21.44 -6.15 -12.09
CA ILE A 210 -22.47 -5.12 -11.94
C ILE A 210 -23.51 -5.18 -13.07
N ASN A 211 -23.10 -5.41 -14.32
CA ASN A 211 -24.04 -5.48 -15.44
C ASN A 211 -24.88 -6.76 -15.41
N ILE A 212 -24.32 -7.88 -14.98
CA ILE A 212 -25.09 -9.13 -14.80
C ILE A 212 -26.16 -8.93 -13.72
N LEU A 213 -25.82 -8.37 -12.56
CA LEU A 213 -26.78 -8.09 -11.48
C LEU A 213 -27.94 -7.20 -11.96
N LYS A 214 -27.63 -6.14 -12.72
CA LYS A 214 -28.64 -5.26 -13.33
C LYS A 214 -29.49 -5.95 -14.39
N ALA A 215 -28.90 -6.81 -15.22
CA ALA A 215 -29.63 -7.54 -16.26
C ALA A 215 -30.61 -8.56 -15.66
N ARG A 216 -30.26 -9.15 -14.52
CA ARG A 216 -31.07 -10.17 -13.82
C ARG A 216 -32.25 -9.60 -13.04
N LYS A 217 -32.22 -8.30 -12.68
CA LYS A 217 -33.31 -7.59 -12.01
C LYS A 217 -33.82 -8.23 -10.72
N LYS A 218 -32.93 -8.92 -9.99
CA LYS A 218 -33.25 -9.51 -8.68
C LYS A 218 -32.99 -8.57 -7.50
N MET A 219 -32.34 -7.43 -7.76
CA MET A 219 -31.86 -6.49 -6.75
C MET A 219 -32.18 -5.04 -7.16
N ASP A 220 -33.34 -4.81 -7.76
CA ASP A 220 -33.74 -3.50 -8.30
C ASP A 220 -33.91 -2.42 -7.22
N ASP A 221 -34.09 -2.81 -5.97
CA ASP A 221 -34.17 -1.93 -4.80
C ASP A 221 -32.79 -1.63 -4.17
N TRP A 222 -31.71 -2.16 -4.73
CA TRP A 222 -30.33 -1.91 -4.29
C TRP A 222 -29.61 -0.87 -5.14
N GLU A 223 -28.92 0.05 -4.48
CA GLU A 223 -28.03 1.03 -5.13
C GLU A 223 -26.64 0.42 -5.33
N PHE A 224 -26.20 0.28 -6.59
CA PHE A 224 -24.80 -0.04 -6.91
C PHE A 224 -23.99 1.25 -7.08
N PHE A 225 -23.07 1.51 -6.13
CA PHE A 225 -22.36 2.79 -6.05
C PHE A 225 -20.85 2.65 -6.30
N PRO A 226 -20.32 3.16 -7.43
CA PRO A 226 -18.89 3.20 -7.67
C PRO A 226 -18.25 4.33 -6.83
N ILE A 227 -17.28 3.97 -6.00
CA ILE A 227 -16.40 4.89 -5.30
C ILE A 227 -15.19 5.16 -6.23
N ASP A 228 -15.18 6.35 -6.84
CA ASP A 228 -14.10 6.78 -7.71
C ASP A 228 -13.86 8.29 -7.56
N ASN A 229 -12.58 8.70 -7.59
CA ASN A 229 -12.12 10.09 -7.50
C ASN A 229 -12.64 10.86 -6.28
N MET A 230 -12.87 10.15 -5.17
CA MET A 230 -13.31 10.69 -3.89
C MET A 230 -12.14 10.83 -2.92
N ASP A 231 -12.24 11.79 -2.00
CA ASP A 231 -11.34 11.89 -0.86
C ASP A 231 -11.68 10.89 0.26
N GLU A 232 -10.81 10.78 1.26
CA GLU A 232 -10.94 9.80 2.35
C GLU A 232 -12.23 9.96 3.16
N GLN A 233 -12.73 11.19 3.34
CA GLN A 233 -13.96 11.47 4.09
C GLN A 233 -15.20 11.10 3.28
N GLU A 234 -15.20 11.40 1.98
CA GLU A 234 -16.25 11.02 1.05
C GLU A 234 -16.35 9.49 0.90
N VAL A 235 -15.20 8.81 0.77
CA VAL A 235 -15.14 7.34 0.75
C VAL A 235 -15.78 6.79 2.04
N ALA A 236 -15.31 7.24 3.21
CA ALA A 236 -15.82 6.75 4.49
C ALA A 236 -17.32 7.00 4.66
N LYS A 237 -17.84 8.15 4.22
CA LYS A 237 -19.28 8.44 4.21
C LYS A 237 -20.05 7.37 3.43
N HIS A 238 -19.63 7.06 2.21
CA HIS A 238 -20.33 6.06 1.40
C HIS A 238 -20.20 4.64 1.94
N LEU A 239 -19.05 4.27 2.53
CA LEU A 239 -18.89 3.00 3.21
C LEU A 239 -19.79 2.89 4.46
N LYS A 240 -19.87 3.94 5.28
CA LYS A 240 -20.76 3.98 6.46
C LYS A 240 -22.22 3.77 6.09
N GLU A 241 -22.67 4.28 4.94
CA GLU A 241 -24.03 4.10 4.45
C GLU A 241 -24.30 2.74 3.77
N SER A 242 -23.27 2.00 3.37
CA SER A 242 -23.41 0.77 2.58
C SER A 242 -23.52 -0.49 3.45
N VAL A 243 -24.37 -1.44 3.04
CA VAL A 243 -24.44 -2.78 3.66
C VAL A 243 -23.30 -3.63 3.13
N PHE A 244 -23.11 -3.66 1.81
CA PHE A 244 -22.09 -4.48 1.16
C PHE A 244 -20.98 -3.63 0.57
N PHE A 245 -19.77 -4.21 0.58
CA PHE A 245 -18.66 -3.73 -0.22
C PHE A 245 -18.13 -4.86 -1.10
N LEU A 246 -18.00 -4.61 -2.41
CA LEU A 246 -17.46 -5.57 -3.35
C LEU A 246 -15.95 -5.36 -3.50
N SER A 247 -15.17 -6.38 -3.17
CA SER A 247 -13.73 -6.35 -3.34
C SER A 247 -13.31 -6.97 -4.68
N PHE A 248 -12.65 -6.16 -5.50
CA PHE A 248 -12.03 -6.54 -6.77
C PHE A 248 -10.50 -6.50 -6.66
N ASN A 249 -9.95 -6.87 -5.50
CA ASN A 249 -8.52 -6.85 -5.27
C ASN A 249 -7.81 -7.94 -6.09
N HIS A 250 -6.65 -7.62 -6.64
CA HIS A 250 -5.84 -8.53 -7.45
C HIS A 250 -4.35 -8.36 -7.14
N ARG A 251 -3.67 -9.46 -6.80
CA ARG A 251 -2.22 -9.49 -6.53
C ARG A 251 -1.75 -8.29 -5.72
N GLU A 252 -2.33 -8.16 -4.53
CA GLU A 252 -2.02 -7.08 -3.61
C GLU A 252 -1.12 -7.56 -2.48
N GLY A 253 -0.22 -6.68 -2.03
CA GLY A 253 0.51 -6.91 -0.80
C GLY A 253 -0.44 -7.09 0.37
N PHE A 254 -1.41 -6.19 0.54
CA PHE A 254 -2.36 -6.23 1.66
C PHE A 254 -3.80 -5.84 1.24
N GLY A 255 -3.96 -4.67 0.61
CA GLY A 255 -5.27 -4.14 0.16
C GLY A 255 -6.06 -3.47 1.28
N LEU A 256 -6.07 -2.14 1.31
CA LEU A 256 -6.78 -1.33 2.32
C LEU A 256 -8.31 -1.27 2.15
N PRO A 257 -8.88 -1.17 0.92
CA PRO A 257 -10.32 -0.92 0.77
C PRO A 257 -11.26 -1.90 1.48
N PRO A 258 -10.99 -3.23 1.49
CA PRO A 258 -11.81 -4.16 2.25
C PRO A 258 -11.83 -3.88 3.74
N ILE A 259 -10.69 -3.58 4.36
CA ILE A 259 -10.64 -3.34 5.81
C ILE A 259 -11.20 -1.96 6.17
N GLU A 260 -11.09 -0.96 5.28
CA GLU A 260 -11.79 0.33 5.41
C GLU A 260 -13.30 0.11 5.44
N ALA A 261 -13.81 -0.73 4.52
CA ALA A 261 -15.23 -1.09 4.48
C ALA A 261 -15.69 -1.90 5.71
N MET A 262 -14.91 -2.91 6.14
CA MET A 262 -15.18 -3.67 7.36
C MET A 262 -15.21 -2.77 8.60
N SER A 263 -14.27 -1.81 8.70
CA SER A 263 -14.23 -0.82 9.79
C SER A 263 -15.50 0.02 9.84
N CYS A 264 -16.04 0.38 8.68
CA CYS A 264 -17.33 1.07 8.56
C CYS A 264 -18.56 0.16 8.79
N GLY A 265 -18.38 -1.14 9.00
CA GLY A 265 -19.48 -2.09 9.22
C GLY A 265 -20.10 -2.66 7.94
N CYS A 266 -19.41 -2.57 6.80
CA CYS A 266 -19.83 -3.28 5.59
C CYS A 266 -19.54 -4.78 5.73
N PHE A 267 -20.43 -5.62 5.21
CA PHE A 267 -20.10 -7.01 4.91
C PHE A 267 -19.38 -7.07 3.56
N VAL A 268 -18.15 -7.59 3.55
CA VAL A 268 -17.31 -7.58 2.34
C VAL A 268 -17.47 -8.88 1.56
N ILE A 269 -17.69 -8.77 0.25
CA ILE A 269 -17.83 -9.90 -0.66
C ILE A 269 -16.80 -9.74 -1.78
N GLY A 270 -16.06 -10.78 -2.12
CA GLY A 270 -15.24 -10.78 -3.33
C GLY A 270 -13.84 -11.34 -3.14
N TYR A 271 -12.90 -10.82 -3.93
CA TYR A 271 -11.56 -11.34 -4.05
C TYR A 271 -10.65 -10.85 -2.92
N SER A 272 -9.83 -11.75 -2.38
CA SER A 272 -8.83 -11.38 -1.37
C SER A 272 -7.60 -10.67 -1.95
N GLY A 273 -7.33 -10.80 -3.25
CA GLY A 273 -6.09 -10.33 -3.86
C GLY A 273 -4.82 -10.93 -3.26
N GLN A 274 -4.92 -12.13 -2.66
CA GLN A 274 -3.90 -12.85 -1.89
C GLN A 274 -3.57 -12.20 -0.53
N GLY A 275 -3.18 -10.92 -0.50
CA GLY A 275 -2.93 -10.18 0.74
C GLY A 275 -4.09 -10.23 1.71
N GLY A 276 -5.32 -10.09 1.21
CA GLY A 276 -6.51 -10.05 2.05
C GLY A 276 -6.92 -11.37 2.69
N LYS A 277 -6.27 -12.49 2.37
CA LYS A 277 -6.55 -13.79 3.02
C LYS A 277 -6.36 -13.74 4.54
N GLU A 278 -5.55 -12.81 5.05
CA GLU A 278 -5.35 -12.66 6.49
C GLU A 278 -6.56 -12.07 7.22
N TYR A 279 -7.40 -11.26 6.54
CA TYR A 279 -8.55 -10.58 7.13
C TYR A 279 -9.91 -10.98 6.56
N PHE A 280 -9.98 -11.70 5.43
CA PHE A 280 -11.21 -12.34 4.98
C PHE A 280 -11.54 -13.52 5.90
N LYS A 281 -12.56 -13.34 6.75
CA LYS A 281 -13.08 -14.36 7.66
C LYS A 281 -14.58 -14.54 7.43
N GLU A 282 -15.04 -15.79 7.42
CA GLU A 282 -16.42 -16.16 7.05
C GLU A 282 -17.47 -15.56 8.00
N GLU A 283 -17.08 -15.20 9.23
CA GLU A 283 -18.02 -14.62 10.19
C GLU A 283 -18.58 -13.28 9.69
N PHE A 284 -17.75 -12.47 9.01
CA PHE A 284 -18.09 -11.08 8.61
C PHE A 284 -17.71 -10.73 7.16
N SER A 285 -17.31 -11.70 6.35
CA SER A 285 -17.02 -11.52 4.93
C SER A 285 -17.31 -12.80 4.13
N CYS A 286 -17.37 -12.67 2.81
CA CYS A 286 -17.57 -13.76 1.88
C CYS A 286 -16.47 -13.75 0.82
N LEU A 287 -15.63 -14.79 0.82
CA LEU A 287 -14.56 -14.94 -0.15
C LEU A 287 -15.10 -15.52 -1.46
N VAL A 288 -14.68 -14.91 -2.57
CA VAL A 288 -14.92 -15.39 -3.93
C VAL A 288 -13.59 -15.76 -4.55
N GLU A 289 -13.55 -16.86 -5.31
CA GLU A 289 -12.37 -17.22 -6.07
C GLU A 289 -12.11 -16.18 -7.17
N GLU A 290 -10.86 -15.78 -7.31
CA GLU A 290 -10.46 -14.73 -8.23
C GLU A 290 -10.79 -15.10 -9.69
N GLY A 291 -11.49 -14.20 -10.40
CA GLY A 291 -11.96 -14.42 -11.77
C GLY A 291 -13.25 -15.24 -11.90
N ASN A 292 -13.82 -15.75 -10.79
CA ASN A 292 -15.09 -16.47 -10.83
C ASN A 292 -16.28 -15.51 -10.77
N ILE A 293 -16.61 -14.92 -11.93
CA ILE A 293 -17.66 -13.90 -12.07
C ILE A 293 -19.04 -14.41 -11.65
N ILE A 294 -19.39 -15.65 -12.02
CA ILE A 294 -20.73 -16.20 -11.75
C ILE A 294 -20.91 -16.48 -10.25
N ASP A 295 -19.93 -17.11 -9.59
CA ASP A 295 -19.95 -17.30 -8.13
C ASP A 295 -20.03 -15.95 -7.40
N PHE A 296 -19.33 -14.92 -7.90
CA PHE A 296 -19.42 -13.58 -7.33
C PHE A 296 -20.86 -13.04 -7.38
N VAL A 297 -21.50 -13.08 -8.54
CA VAL A 297 -22.89 -12.63 -8.72
C VAL A 297 -23.84 -13.43 -7.82
N GLU A 298 -23.73 -14.76 -7.80
CA GLU A 298 -24.60 -15.63 -7.01
C GLU A 298 -24.48 -15.37 -5.51
N LYS A 299 -23.25 -15.17 -5.00
CA LYS A 299 -23.01 -14.82 -3.59
C LYS A 299 -23.56 -13.45 -3.23
N ILE A 300 -23.46 -12.46 -4.12
CA ILE A 300 -24.07 -11.14 -3.89
C ILE A 300 -25.59 -11.26 -3.78
N GLU A 301 -26.23 -11.98 -4.71
CA GLU A 301 -27.68 -12.20 -4.68
C GLU A 301 -28.12 -12.98 -3.44
N SER A 302 -27.42 -14.05 -3.08
CA SER A 302 -27.72 -14.85 -1.89
C SER A 302 -27.68 -14.01 -0.61
N HIS A 303 -26.60 -13.25 -0.40
CA HIS A 303 -26.48 -12.43 0.80
C HIS A 303 -27.44 -11.23 0.79
N ALA A 304 -27.82 -10.71 -0.37
CA ALA A 304 -28.86 -9.69 -0.45
C ALA A 304 -30.25 -10.23 -0.04
N LEU A 305 -30.56 -11.49 -0.36
CA LEU A 305 -31.76 -12.18 0.11
C LEU A 305 -31.70 -12.41 1.63
N GLU A 306 -30.58 -12.92 2.15
CA GLU A 306 -30.39 -13.06 3.60
C GLU A 306 -30.54 -11.72 4.33
N TYR A 307 -30.03 -10.63 3.75
CA TYR A 307 -30.19 -9.29 4.32
C TYR A 307 -31.66 -8.85 4.34
N HIS A 308 -32.43 -9.20 3.30
CA HIS A 308 -33.86 -8.90 3.27
C HIS A 308 -34.63 -9.62 4.39
N GLU A 309 -34.28 -10.88 4.65
CA GLU A 309 -34.89 -11.71 5.69
C GLU A 309 -34.45 -11.30 7.10
N ASN A 310 -33.18 -10.96 7.29
CA ASN A 310 -32.61 -10.62 8.59
C ASN A 310 -31.55 -9.51 8.51
N PRO A 311 -31.97 -8.22 8.45
CA PRO A 311 -31.03 -7.10 8.44
C PRO A 311 -30.14 -7.01 9.70
N THR A 312 -30.66 -7.47 10.84
CA THR A 312 -29.94 -7.45 12.12
C THR A 312 -28.71 -8.35 12.12
N LEU A 313 -28.77 -9.50 11.41
CA LEU A 313 -27.63 -10.39 11.23
C LEU A 313 -26.44 -9.66 10.59
N PHE A 314 -26.67 -8.87 9.53
CA PHE A 314 -25.61 -8.12 8.87
C PHE A 314 -25.08 -6.95 9.71
N SER A 315 -25.94 -6.38 10.55
CA SER A 315 -25.54 -5.40 11.57
C SER A 315 -24.53 -6.00 12.55
N GLU A 316 -24.79 -7.23 13.02
CA GLU A 316 -23.90 -7.97 13.93
C GLU A 316 -22.60 -8.39 13.22
N LYS A 317 -22.69 -8.93 12.01
CA LYS A 317 -21.52 -9.27 11.18
C LYS A 317 -20.62 -8.04 10.96
N GLY A 318 -21.21 -6.91 10.58
CA GLY A 318 -20.50 -5.64 10.41
C GLY A 318 -19.83 -5.16 11.69
N LYS A 319 -20.48 -5.32 12.85
CA LYS A 319 -19.90 -4.96 14.16
C LYS A 319 -18.69 -5.84 14.49
N ILE A 320 -18.79 -7.16 14.28
CA ILE A 320 -17.68 -8.11 14.47
C ILE A 320 -16.50 -7.75 13.55
N GLY A 321 -16.78 -7.50 12.27
CA GLY A 321 -15.77 -7.09 11.29
C GLY A 321 -15.07 -5.79 11.70
N SER A 322 -15.82 -4.78 12.12
CA SER A 322 -15.26 -3.51 12.59
C SER A 322 -14.39 -3.69 13.84
N GLN A 323 -14.86 -4.45 14.83
CA GLN A 323 -14.07 -4.78 16.03
C GLN A 323 -12.80 -5.55 15.71
N PHE A 324 -12.85 -6.48 14.75
CA PHE A 324 -11.67 -7.20 14.26
C PHE A 324 -10.66 -6.23 13.65
N VAL A 325 -11.09 -5.30 12.80
CA VAL A 325 -10.21 -4.29 12.19
C VAL A 325 -9.61 -3.38 13.25
N MET A 326 -10.42 -2.82 14.16
CA MET A 326 -9.97 -1.99 15.28
C MET A 326 -8.87 -2.67 16.11
N LYS A 327 -9.04 -3.96 16.39
CA LYS A 327 -8.10 -4.73 17.21
C LYS A 327 -6.77 -4.99 16.50
N ASN A 328 -6.80 -5.23 15.18
CA ASN A 328 -5.65 -5.76 14.45
C ASN A 328 -4.93 -4.71 13.59
N TYR A 329 -5.65 -3.75 13.00
CA TYR A 329 -5.17 -2.83 11.96
C TYR A 329 -5.40 -1.36 12.32
N SER A 330 -5.18 -0.98 13.58
CA SER A 330 -5.24 0.42 14.02
C SER A 330 -3.93 1.17 13.71
N LEU A 331 -3.99 2.51 13.69
CA LEU A 331 -2.80 3.35 13.54
C LEU A 331 -1.79 3.16 14.69
N GLU A 332 -2.26 2.83 15.88
CA GLU A 332 -1.42 2.54 17.04
C GLU A 332 -0.61 1.25 16.82
N ASN A 333 -1.26 0.19 16.34
CA ASN A 333 -0.60 -1.08 16.03
C ASN A 333 0.47 -0.91 14.96
N GLU A 334 0.16 -0.18 13.88
CA GLU A 334 1.15 0.12 12.84
C GLU A 334 2.32 0.95 13.39
N THR A 335 2.04 1.94 14.22
CA THR A 335 3.07 2.76 14.87
C THR A 335 4.00 1.90 15.74
N GLN A 336 3.44 0.99 16.54
CA GLN A 336 4.21 0.06 17.36
C GLN A 336 5.06 -0.90 16.51
N ASP A 337 4.49 -1.45 15.44
CA ASP A 337 5.19 -2.32 14.51
C ASP A 337 6.38 -1.59 13.87
N TRP A 338 6.20 -0.35 13.43
CA TRP A 338 7.28 0.49 12.88
C TRP A 338 8.39 0.73 13.90
N ILE A 339 8.05 1.13 15.13
CA ILE A 339 9.06 1.41 16.17
C ILE A 339 9.86 0.14 16.48
N SER A 340 9.18 -0.98 16.75
CA SER A 340 9.84 -2.24 17.08
C SER A 340 10.71 -2.77 15.93
N THR A 341 10.27 -2.57 14.69
CA THR A 341 11.02 -2.95 13.48
C THR A 341 12.32 -2.15 13.39
N TRP A 342 12.28 -0.83 13.60
CA TRP A 342 13.48 -0.01 13.53
C TRP A 342 14.44 -0.22 14.69
N GLU A 343 13.94 -0.55 15.88
CA GLU A 343 14.79 -0.96 17.00
C GLU A 343 15.60 -2.21 16.65
N LYS A 344 14.99 -3.18 15.98
CA LYS A 344 15.66 -4.41 15.50
C LYS A 344 16.65 -4.14 14.35
N ILE A 345 16.27 -3.31 13.38
CA ILE A 345 17.15 -2.98 12.25
C ILE A 345 18.40 -2.24 12.74
N ILE A 346 18.23 -1.30 13.65
CA ILE A 346 19.34 -0.48 14.14
C ILE A 346 20.27 -1.27 15.07
N SER A 347 19.76 -2.23 15.84
CA SER A 347 20.62 -3.07 16.70
C SER A 347 21.57 -3.98 15.89
N GLN A 348 21.31 -4.16 14.60
CA GLN A 348 22.16 -4.92 13.66
C GLN A 348 23.21 -4.05 12.95
N CYS A 349 23.18 -2.72 13.15
CA CYS A 349 24.03 -1.74 12.48
C CYS A 349 25.22 -1.31 13.35
#